data_AF-A0A4V2AQG5-F1
#
_entry.id   AF-A0A4V2AQG5-F1
#
_cell.length_a   1.000
_cell.length_b   1.000
_cell.length_c   1.000
_cell.angle_alpha   90.00
_cell.angle_beta   90.00
_cell.angle_gamma   90.00
#
_symmetry.space_group_name_H-M   'P 1'
#
loop_
_entity.id
_entity.type
_entity.pdbx_description
1 polymer ?
#
loop_
_entity_poly.entity_id
_entity_poly.type
_entity_poly.pdbx_seq_one_letter_code
_entity_poly.pdbx_strand_id
1 'polypeptide(L)'
;MIPFNELRIGNYVMADEKMQRISLINNSKASLLQTPSVDVEENESGETQHSFASIKPVPLSDDILRQCNFVYHDYFKFWQLIRGEGQTRSEMDIDGDYNVLDFMRKPVVKNLASLHQLQNVYFMLKGQELPFHKNEA
;
A
#
# COMPACT_ATOMS: atom_id res chain seq x y z
N MET A 1 -10.86 10.61 -3.26
CA MET A 1 -10.58 10.89 -1.84
C MET A 1 -10.56 9.55 -1.11
N ILE A 2 -9.54 9.30 -0.29
CA ILE A 2 -9.44 8.04 0.47
C ILE A 2 -10.24 8.20 1.76
N PRO A 3 -11.09 7.23 2.15
CA PRO A 3 -11.71 7.26 3.47
C PRO A 3 -10.64 7.11 4.56
N PHE A 4 -10.66 8.01 5.55
CA PHE A 4 -9.72 8.04 6.68
C PHE A 4 -9.54 6.67 7.36
N ASN A 5 -10.59 5.86 7.41
CA ASN A 5 -10.60 4.55 8.06
C ASN A 5 -9.75 3.49 7.32
N GLU A 6 -9.37 3.72 6.06
CA GLU A 6 -8.53 2.81 5.27
C GLU A 6 -7.04 3.19 5.32
N LEU A 7 -6.69 4.31 5.96
CA LEU A 7 -5.29 4.72 6.09
C LEU A 7 -4.70 4.24 7.41
N ARG A 8 -3.51 3.64 7.32
CA ARG A 8 -2.71 3.20 8.45
C ARG A 8 -1.31 3.81 8.34
N ILE A 9 -0.69 4.06 9.50
CA ILE A 9 0.73 4.41 9.57
C ILE A 9 1.53 3.30 8.86
N GLY A 10 2.45 3.70 7.98
CA GLY A 10 3.17 2.79 7.09
C GLY A 10 2.63 2.72 5.66
N ASN A 11 1.38 3.18 5.41
CA ASN A 11 0.83 3.16 4.06
C ASN A 11 1.48 4.22 3.16
N TYR A 12 1.61 3.89 1.89
CA TYR A 12 2.10 4.81 0.87
C TYR A 12 0.93 5.49 0.16
N VAL A 13 1.01 6.81 0.08
CA VAL A 13 0.01 7.67 -0.53
C VAL A 13 0.68 8.68 -1.47
N MET A 14 -0.11 9.29 -2.33
CA MET A 14 0.34 10.40 -3.15
C MET A 14 -0.08 11.71 -2.50
N ALA A 15 0.88 12.54 -2.09
CA ALA A 15 0.64 13.88 -1.56
C ALA A 15 1.52 14.86 -2.32
N ASP A 16 0.92 15.96 -2.79
CA ASP A 16 1.57 17.00 -3.60
C ASP A 16 2.42 16.43 -4.76
N GLU A 17 1.82 15.47 -5.49
CA GLU A 17 2.41 14.76 -6.64
C GLU A 17 3.65 13.91 -6.33
N LYS A 18 4.02 13.75 -5.06
CA LYS A 18 5.08 12.87 -4.59
C LYS A 18 4.52 11.66 -3.87
N MET A 19 5.19 10.52 -4.03
CA MET A 19 4.88 9.31 -3.26
C MET A 19 5.56 9.35 -1.90
N GLN A 20 4.74 9.18 -0.88
CA GLN A 20 5.01 9.61 0.47
C GLN A 20 4.45 8.56 1.45
N ARG A 21 5.22 8.18 2.48
CA ARG A 21 4.83 7.17 3.48
C ARG A 21 4.24 7.85 4.71
N ILE A 22 3.07 7.41 5.15
CA ILE A 22 2.41 7.96 6.33
C ILE A 22 3.17 7.57 7.59
N SER A 23 3.59 8.58 8.36
CA SER A 23 4.31 8.42 9.63
C SER A 23 3.43 8.76 10.83
N LEU A 24 2.55 9.74 10.70
CA LEU A 24 1.60 10.09 11.75
C LEU A 24 0.23 10.41 11.16
N ILE A 25 -0.82 10.00 11.86
CA ILE A 25 -2.19 10.37 11.51
C ILE A 25 -2.73 11.17 12.70
N ASN A 26 -2.82 12.50 12.53
CA ASN A 26 -3.36 13.35 13.58
C ASN A 26 -4.88 13.49 13.38
N ASN A 27 -5.63 12.78 14.23
CA ASN A 27 -7.08 12.92 14.31
C ASN A 27 -7.42 13.93 15.41
N SER A 28 -7.15 15.20 15.17
CA SER A 28 -7.51 16.28 16.09
C SER A 28 -9.03 16.51 16.07
N LYS A 29 -9.80 15.62 16.69
CA LYS A 29 -11.21 15.87 17.06
C LYS A 29 -11.37 16.85 18.23
N ALA A 30 -10.31 17.58 18.60
CA ALA A 30 -10.29 18.42 19.79
C ALA A 30 -10.60 19.90 19.53
N SER A 31 -10.75 20.35 18.28
CA SER A 31 -11.12 21.74 18.02
C SER A 31 -11.93 21.88 16.75
N LEU A 32 -13.07 22.57 16.85
CA LEU A 32 -14.14 22.75 15.86
C LEU A 32 -13.71 23.45 14.54
N LEU A 33 -12.41 23.54 14.25
CA LEU A 33 -11.85 24.24 13.08
C LEU A 33 -10.61 23.57 12.46
N GLN A 34 -10.21 22.37 12.88
CA GLN A 34 -9.03 21.72 12.31
C GLN A 34 -9.41 20.49 11.48
N THR A 35 -9.18 20.60 10.17
CA THR A 35 -9.22 19.46 9.25
C THR A 35 -8.23 18.40 9.74
N PRO A 36 -8.55 17.10 9.59
CA PRO A 36 -7.59 16.06 9.91
C PRO A 36 -6.32 16.30 9.07
N SER A 37 -5.13 15.97 9.61
CA SER A 37 -3.83 16.08 8.93
C SER A 37 -3.01 14.77 9.02
N VAL A 38 -2.29 14.45 7.93
CA VAL A 38 -1.38 13.29 7.87
C VAL A 38 0.04 13.83 7.79
N ASP A 39 0.91 13.28 8.62
CA ASP A 39 2.34 13.55 8.59
C ASP A 39 3.05 12.44 7.83
N VAL A 40 4.02 12.83 7.01
CA VAL A 40 4.73 11.95 6.10
C VAL A 40 6.23 12.13 6.27
N GLU A 41 6.96 11.02 6.35
CA GLU A 41 8.42 10.99 6.24
C GLU A 41 8.89 11.43 4.83
N GLU A 42 9.50 12.62 4.74
CA GLU A 42 10.43 12.99 3.68
C GLU A 42 11.86 12.63 4.10
N ASN A 43 12.66 12.07 3.16
CA ASN A 43 14.06 11.65 3.36
C ASN A 43 15.04 12.82 3.68
N GLU A 44 14.54 14.04 3.89
CA GLU A 44 15.33 15.23 4.14
C GLU A 44 14.72 16.06 5.29
N SER A 45 14.84 15.56 6.51
CA SER A 45 14.72 16.36 7.76
C SER A 45 13.50 17.30 7.84
N GLY A 46 12.30 16.83 7.50
CA GLY A 46 11.08 17.63 7.62
C GLY A 46 9.82 16.78 7.63
N GLU A 47 9.19 16.66 8.79
CA GLU A 47 7.79 16.23 8.94
C GLU A 47 6.92 17.26 8.20
N THR A 48 6.37 16.88 7.04
CA THR A 48 5.47 17.75 6.27
C THR A 48 4.02 17.38 6.55
N GLN A 49 3.32 18.27 7.24
CA GLN A 49 1.89 18.11 7.50
C GLN A 49 1.09 18.39 6.22
N HIS A 50 0.52 17.34 5.63
CA HIS A 50 -0.40 17.49 4.51
C HIS A 50 -1.86 17.42 5.00
N SER A 51 -2.68 18.33 4.48
CA SER A 51 -4.12 18.26 4.69
C SER A 51 -4.67 17.01 4.01
N PHE A 52 -5.58 16.27 4.65
CA PHE A 52 -6.16 15.06 4.06
C PHE A 52 -6.81 15.28 2.69
N ALA A 53 -7.24 16.51 2.39
CA ALA A 53 -7.84 16.85 1.12
C ALA A 53 -6.85 16.75 -0.06
N SER A 54 -5.54 16.90 0.17
CA SER A 54 -4.52 16.79 -0.88
C SER A 54 -4.01 15.35 -1.10
N ILE A 55 -4.39 14.41 -0.24
CA ILE A 55 -3.93 13.02 -0.30
C ILE A 55 -4.76 12.23 -1.30
N LYS A 56 -4.08 11.67 -2.29
CA LYS A 56 -4.65 10.81 -3.33
C LYS A 56 -4.17 9.37 -3.15
N PRO A 57 -5.03 8.37 -3.42
CA PRO A 57 -4.61 6.98 -3.42
C PRO A 57 -3.63 6.76 -4.56
N VAL A 58 -2.57 5.99 -4.30
CA VAL A 58 -1.73 5.45 -5.37
C VAL A 58 -2.54 4.33 -6.03
N PRO A 59 -2.94 4.48 -7.30
CA PRO A 59 -3.66 3.41 -8.00
C PRO A 59 -2.76 2.19 -8.10
N LEU A 60 -3.35 1.01 -7.94
CA LEU A 60 -2.61 -0.22 -8.11
C LEU A 60 -2.31 -0.42 -9.60
N SER A 61 -1.05 -0.71 -9.91
CA SER A 61 -0.61 -1.06 -11.26
C SER A 61 0.43 -2.16 -11.19
N ASP A 62 0.70 -2.78 -12.33
CA ASP A 62 1.69 -3.84 -12.46
C ASP A 62 3.09 -3.36 -12.04
N ASP A 63 3.41 -2.08 -12.29
CA ASP A 63 4.68 -1.48 -11.85
C ASP A 63 4.77 -1.37 -10.32
N ILE A 64 3.66 -1.02 -9.66
CA ILE A 64 3.59 -0.99 -8.20
C ILE A 64 3.74 -2.39 -7.60
N LEU A 65 3.12 -3.41 -8.22
CA LEU A 65 3.30 -4.80 -7.80
C LEU A 65 4.77 -5.23 -7.92
N ARG A 66 5.45 -4.88 -9.02
CA ARG A 66 6.90 -5.13 -9.17
C ARG A 66 7.73 -4.43 -8.10
N GLN A 67 7.43 -3.16 -7.78
CA GLN A 67 8.08 -2.43 -6.69
C GLN A 67 7.84 -3.08 -5.32
N CYS A 68 6.68 -3.74 -5.15
CA CYS A 68 6.36 -4.54 -3.98
C CYS A 68 6.99 -5.95 -3.98
N ASN A 69 7.93 -6.22 -4.90
CA ASN A 69 8.60 -7.52 -5.06
C ASN A 69 7.66 -8.67 -5.49
N PHE A 70 6.56 -8.36 -6.17
CA PHE A 70 5.75 -9.38 -6.83
C PHE A 70 6.35 -9.78 -8.16
N VAL A 71 6.35 -11.09 -8.42
CA VAL A 71 6.78 -11.70 -9.68
C VAL A 71 5.54 -12.16 -10.44
N TYR A 72 5.40 -11.72 -11.68
CA TYR A 72 4.31 -12.17 -12.54
C TYR A 72 4.65 -13.52 -13.18
N HIS A 73 3.68 -14.45 -13.17
CA HIS A 73 3.81 -15.75 -13.80
C HIS A 73 2.92 -15.85 -15.03
N ASP A 74 3.51 -15.76 -16.24
CA ASP A 74 2.78 -15.80 -17.51
C ASP A 74 1.90 -17.06 -17.69
N TYR A 75 2.37 -18.21 -17.19
CA TYR A 75 1.65 -19.48 -17.30
C TYR A 75 0.37 -19.52 -16.47
N PHE A 76 0.42 -18.98 -15.24
CA PHE A 76 -0.71 -18.99 -14.32
C PHE A 76 -1.53 -17.70 -14.32
N LYS A 77 -1.01 -16.64 -14.96
CA LYS A 77 -1.61 -15.31 -15.09
C LYS A 77 -1.87 -14.59 -13.76
N PHE A 78 -1.07 -14.88 -12.74
CA PHE A 78 -1.11 -14.19 -11.45
C PHE A 78 0.29 -13.71 -11.03
N TRP A 79 0.29 -12.76 -10.11
CA TRP A 79 1.42 -12.22 -9.39
C TRP A 79 1.64 -12.99 -8.09
N GLN A 80 2.89 -13.33 -7.79
CA GLN A 80 3.26 -13.98 -6.53
C GLN A 80 4.31 -13.16 -5.78
N LEU A 81 4.10 -12.99 -4.49
CA LEU A 81 5.10 -12.45 -3.59
C LEU A 81 5.90 -13.60 -2.98
N ILE A 82 7.16 -13.75 -3.39
CA ILE A 82 8.06 -14.79 -2.88
C ILE A 82 9.08 -14.12 -1.96
N ARG A 83 9.20 -14.61 -0.73
CA ARG A 83 10.16 -14.07 0.24
C ARG A 83 11.47 -14.86 0.22
N GLY A 84 12.49 -14.26 -0.38
CA GLY A 84 13.87 -14.74 -0.35
C GLY A 84 14.22 -15.73 -1.46
N GLU A 85 15.49 -15.70 -1.88
CA GLU A 85 16.06 -16.63 -2.85
C GLU A 85 15.97 -18.06 -2.31
N GLY A 86 15.14 -18.90 -2.93
CA GLY A 86 15.04 -20.33 -2.62
C GLY A 86 13.81 -20.78 -1.83
N GLN A 87 12.90 -19.88 -1.43
CA GLN A 87 11.62 -20.30 -0.88
C GLN A 87 10.62 -20.64 -2.00
N THR A 88 10.09 -21.86 -1.98
CA THR A 88 9.09 -22.36 -2.94
C THR A 88 7.66 -21.95 -2.59
N ARG A 89 7.46 -21.27 -1.45
CA ARG A 89 6.15 -20.87 -0.95
C ARG A 89 5.92 -19.40 -1.22
N SER A 90 4.91 -19.12 -2.02
CA SER A 90 4.36 -17.77 -2.14
C SER A 90 3.74 -17.33 -0.82
N GLU A 91 4.02 -16.10 -0.41
CA GLU A 91 3.39 -15.49 0.75
C GLU A 91 2.01 -14.94 0.41
N MET A 92 1.83 -14.44 -0.81
CA MET A 92 0.61 -13.81 -1.29
C MET A 92 0.53 -13.91 -2.80
N ASP A 93 -0.65 -14.30 -3.29
CA ASP A 93 -0.96 -14.41 -4.71
C ASP A 93 -2.02 -13.38 -5.10
N ILE A 94 -1.84 -12.71 -6.24
CA ILE A 94 -2.75 -11.70 -6.76
C ILE A 94 -3.05 -12.00 -8.24
N ASP A 95 -4.31 -12.12 -8.60
CA ASP A 95 -4.71 -12.37 -10.00
C ASP A 95 -4.58 -11.12 -10.89
N GLY A 96 -4.70 -11.27 -12.20
CA GLY A 96 -4.65 -10.15 -13.17
C GLY A 96 -5.72 -9.08 -12.97
N ASP A 97 -6.83 -9.42 -12.31
CA ASP A 97 -7.89 -8.47 -11.91
C ASP A 97 -7.63 -7.83 -10.53
N TYR A 98 -6.41 -7.91 -10.00
CA TYR A 98 -6.02 -7.40 -8.68
C TYR A 98 -6.83 -8.00 -7.52
N ASN A 99 -7.14 -9.29 -7.62
CA ASN A 99 -7.80 -10.07 -6.57
C ASN A 99 -6.76 -10.83 -5.75
N VAL A 100 -6.79 -10.72 -4.42
CA VAL A 100 -5.92 -11.51 -3.53
C VAL A 100 -6.48 -12.91 -3.39
N LEU A 101 -5.66 -13.90 -3.71
CA LEU A 101 -6.03 -15.32 -3.71
C LEU A 101 -5.57 -16.01 -2.42
N ASP A 102 -6.35 -16.99 -1.95
CA ASP A 102 -5.91 -17.95 -0.94
C ASP A 102 -5.13 -19.13 -1.55
N PHE A 103 -4.67 -20.05 -0.69
CA PHE A 103 -4.01 -21.29 -1.10
C PHE A 103 -4.87 -22.18 -2.01
N MET A 104 -6.20 -22.03 -1.98
CA MET A 104 -7.15 -22.74 -2.83
C MET A 104 -7.49 -21.96 -4.11
N ARG A 105 -6.76 -20.87 -4.40
CA ARG A 105 -6.98 -19.94 -5.52
C ARG A 105 -8.36 -19.29 -5.53
N LYS A 106 -8.97 -19.16 -4.35
CA LYS A 106 -10.22 -18.43 -4.19
C LYS A 106 -9.92 -16.98 -3.83
N PRO A 107 -10.59 -16.02 -4.47
CA PRO A 107 -10.40 -14.62 -4.15
C PRO A 107 -10.94 -14.32 -2.74
N VAL A 108 -10.05 -13.95 -1.82
CA VAL A 108 -10.36 -13.55 -0.45
C VAL A 108 -10.68 -12.07 -0.39
N VAL A 109 -9.93 -11.26 -1.15
CA VAL A 109 -10.16 -9.83 -1.31
C VAL A 109 -10.26 -9.54 -2.80
N LYS A 110 -11.30 -8.81 -3.20
CA LYS A 110 -11.59 -8.55 -4.61
C LYS A 110 -11.37 -7.09 -4.96
N ASN A 111 -10.94 -6.84 -6.20
CA ASN A 111 -10.83 -5.54 -6.82
C ASN A 111 -10.00 -4.54 -5.98
N LEU A 112 -8.77 -4.91 -5.64
CA LEU A 112 -7.86 -3.95 -5.03
C LEU A 112 -7.56 -2.82 -6.03
N ALA A 113 -8.01 -1.62 -5.71
CA ALA A 113 -7.86 -0.46 -6.60
C ALA A 113 -6.60 0.35 -6.29
N SER A 114 -5.97 0.13 -5.13
CA SER A 114 -4.92 1.02 -4.63
C SER A 114 -3.89 0.33 -3.75
N LEU A 115 -2.69 0.91 -3.70
CA LEU A 115 -1.54 0.37 -2.96
C LEU A 115 -1.81 0.25 -1.45
N HIS A 116 -2.42 1.27 -0.84
CA HIS A 116 -2.69 1.25 0.60
C HIS A 116 -3.62 0.09 0.99
N GLN A 117 -4.58 -0.28 0.13
CA GLN A 117 -5.44 -1.44 0.36
C GLN A 117 -4.64 -2.73 0.30
N LEU A 118 -3.73 -2.88 -0.66
CA LEU A 118 -2.83 -4.02 -0.74
C LEU A 118 -1.95 -4.13 0.52
N GLN A 119 -1.36 -3.02 0.96
CA GLN A 119 -0.51 -2.96 2.16
C GLN A 119 -1.28 -3.34 3.41
N ASN A 120 -2.51 -2.85 3.57
CA ASN A 120 -3.39 -3.22 4.67
C ASN A 120 -3.71 -4.72 4.65
N VAL A 121 -4.03 -5.28 3.49
CA VAL A 121 -4.34 -6.72 3.35
C VAL A 121 -3.11 -7.56 3.70
N TYR A 122 -1.93 -7.18 3.21
CA TYR A 122 -0.69 -7.87 3.56
C TYR A 122 -0.39 -7.81 5.06
N PHE A 123 -0.53 -6.63 5.66
CA PHE A 123 -0.37 -6.45 7.11
C PHE A 123 -1.36 -7.30 7.92
N MET A 124 -2.63 -7.36 7.51
CA MET A 124 -3.63 -8.20 8.17
C MET A 124 -3.31 -9.69 8.08
N LEU A 125 -2.77 -10.15 6.95
CA LEU A 125 -2.49 -11.56 6.72
C LEU A 125 -1.16 -12.03 7.34
N LYS A 126 -0.15 -11.14 7.40
CA LYS A 126 1.22 -11.50 7.81
C LYS A 126 1.68 -10.83 9.09
N GLY A 127 1.01 -9.77 9.53
CA GLY A 127 1.42 -8.93 10.67
C GLY A 127 2.70 -8.12 10.40
N GLN A 128 3.08 -7.94 9.13
CA GLN A 128 4.30 -7.25 8.70
C GLN A 128 3.99 -6.25 7.60
N GLU A 129 4.83 -5.21 7.48
CA GLU A 129 4.74 -4.23 6.40
C GLU A 129 5.13 -4.85 5.06
N LEU A 130 4.40 -4.48 4.00
CA LEU A 130 4.74 -4.91 2.65
C LEU A 130 6.05 -4.22 2.22
N PRO A 131 7.09 -4.96 1.80
CA PRO A 131 8.31 -4.35 1.30
C PRO A 131 7.99 -3.55 0.04
N PHE A 132 8.41 -2.29 0.01
CA PHE A 132 8.19 -1.39 -1.12
C PHE A 132 9.50 -0.73 -1.52
N HIS A 133 9.98 -1.02 -2.72
CA HIS A 133 11.17 -0.39 -3.27
C HIS A 133 10.74 0.90 -3.99
N LYS A 134 10.97 2.04 -3.33
CA LYS A 134 10.85 3.34 -3.98
C LYS A 134 12.00 3.44 -4.97
N ASN A 135 11.71 3.34 -6.27
CA ASN A 135 12.69 3.74 -7.28
C ASN A 135 12.90 5.24 -7.13
N GLU A 136 13.99 5.63 -6.48
CA GLU A 136 14.53 6.98 -6.57
C GLU A 136 14.99 7.17 -8.01
N ALA A 137 14.30 8.06 -8.73
CA ALA A 137 14.73 8.58 -10.02
C ALA A 137 15.49 9.88 -9.80
#